data_AF-A0A7T3FVC5-F1
#
_entry.id   AF-A0A7T3FVC5-F1
#
_cell.length_a   1.000
_cell.length_b   1.000
_cell.length_c   1.000
_cell.angle_alpha   90.00
_cell.angle_beta   90.00
_cell.angle_gamma   90.00
#
_symmetry.space_group_name_H-M   'P 1'
#
loop_
_entity.id
_entity.type
_entity.pdbx_description
1 polymer ?
#
loop_
_entity_poly.entity_id
_entity_poly.type
_entity_poly.pdbx_seq_one_letter_code
_entity_poly.pdbx_strand_id
1 'polypeptide(L)'
;MEAGFVGAMALVAAFGLVVASPVVAGVAWALSTRTDYFGDALGTVLAGAVGLFAAGAVALAVLVDPAAGLTFAVVAAGAALVLAVVPVLFGRQLLGRWTLLDADEALAYATLGWPVAMVTSAVLFVAPGGFTRYNVLFLDGLAATVAWTTLVLVVTLGPALAGLALYNAVERFARGRSARSGLR
;
A
#
# COMPACT_ATOMS: atom_id res chain seq x y z
N MET A 1 -17.28 -7.21 -23.76
CA MET A 1 -17.68 -6.01 -22.99
C MET A 1 -17.26 -6.13 -21.53
N GLU A 2 -17.45 -7.30 -20.89
CA GLU A 2 -17.10 -7.55 -19.47
C GLU A 2 -15.63 -7.32 -19.10
N ALA A 3 -14.68 -7.72 -19.96
CA ALA A 3 -13.25 -7.52 -19.71
C ALA A 3 -12.84 -6.04 -19.58
N GLY A 4 -13.55 -5.12 -20.26
CA GLY A 4 -13.26 -3.69 -20.19
C GLY A 4 -13.70 -3.07 -18.86
N PHE A 5 -14.85 -3.52 -18.32
CA PHE A 5 -15.37 -3.03 -17.05
C PHE A 5 -14.52 -3.52 -15.87
N VAL A 6 -14.15 -4.80 -15.84
CA VAL A 6 -13.27 -5.36 -14.82
C VAL A 6 -11.90 -4.67 -14.84
N GLY A 7 -11.33 -4.44 -16.03
CA GLY A 7 -10.08 -3.69 -16.18
C GLY A 7 -10.16 -2.24 -15.66
N ALA A 8 -11.27 -1.55 -15.94
CA ALA A 8 -11.52 -0.22 -15.40
C ALA A 8 -11.65 -0.22 -13.87
N MET A 9 -12.38 -1.18 -13.30
CA MET A 9 -12.50 -1.35 -11.84
C MET A 9 -11.14 -1.67 -11.20
N ALA A 10 -10.30 -2.47 -11.85
CA ALA A 10 -8.96 -2.78 -11.36
C ALA A 10 -8.05 -1.53 -11.34
N LEU A 11 -8.13 -0.68 -12.37
CA LEU A 11 -7.41 0.59 -12.39
C LEU A 11 -7.94 1.54 -11.30
N VAL A 12 -9.26 1.66 -11.14
CA VAL A 12 -9.86 2.48 -10.08
C VAL A 12 -9.42 1.99 -8.71
N ALA A 13 -9.43 0.68 -8.46
CA ALA A 13 -8.97 0.09 -7.21
C ALA A 13 -7.47 0.36 -6.97
N ALA A 14 -6.63 0.21 -7.99
CA ALA A 14 -5.20 0.48 -7.90
C ALA A 14 -4.91 1.95 -7.56
N PHE A 15 -5.46 2.90 -8.31
CA PHE A 15 -5.29 4.33 -8.03
C PHE A 15 -5.95 4.75 -6.71
N GLY A 16 -7.10 4.15 -6.38
CA GLY A 16 -7.74 4.33 -5.09
C GLY A 16 -6.82 3.92 -3.94
N LEU A 17 -6.12 2.80 -4.06
CA LEU A 17 -5.12 2.37 -3.08
C LEU A 17 -3.90 3.28 -3.04
N VAL A 18 -3.43 3.82 -4.16
CA VAL A 18 -2.33 4.81 -4.18
C VAL A 18 -2.72 6.02 -3.34
N VAL A 19 -3.92 6.56 -3.53
CA VAL A 19 -4.41 7.73 -2.77
C VAL A 19 -4.72 7.38 -1.31
N ALA A 20 -5.32 6.22 -1.06
CA ALA A 20 -5.66 5.77 0.28
C ALA A 20 -4.42 5.44 1.12
N SER A 21 -3.33 4.98 0.49
CA SER A 21 -2.15 4.51 1.20
C SER A 21 -1.51 5.53 2.15
N PRO A 22 -1.19 6.78 1.76
CA PRO A 22 -0.66 7.77 2.69
C PRO A 22 -1.68 8.17 3.77
N VAL A 23 -2.98 8.15 3.46
CA VAL A 23 -4.04 8.47 4.43
C VAL A 23 -4.11 7.39 5.50
N VAL A 24 -4.17 6.13 5.10
CA VAL A 24 -4.20 4.98 6.03
C VAL A 24 -2.94 4.95 6.88
N ALA A 25 -1.76 5.05 6.26
CA ALA A 25 -0.49 5.03 6.98
C ALA A 25 -0.34 6.21 7.95
N GLY A 26 -0.71 7.42 7.50
CA GLY A 26 -0.63 8.63 8.31
C GLY A 26 -1.63 8.65 9.47
N VAL A 27 -2.87 8.23 9.24
CA VAL A 27 -3.90 8.16 10.30
C VAL A 27 -3.56 7.06 11.30
N ALA A 28 -3.10 5.88 10.85
CA ALA A 28 -2.68 4.81 11.74
C ALA A 28 -1.49 5.26 12.61
N TRP A 29 -0.51 5.94 12.03
CA TRP A 29 0.62 6.51 12.78
C TRP A 29 0.17 7.61 13.76
N ALA A 30 -0.70 8.52 13.34
CA ALA A 30 -1.21 9.57 14.22
C ALA A 30 -1.98 8.97 15.42
N LEU A 31 -2.79 7.94 15.18
CA LEU A 31 -3.49 7.20 16.24
C LEU A 31 -2.51 6.44 17.14
N SER A 32 -1.47 5.83 16.58
CA SER A 32 -0.47 5.11 17.36
C SER A 32 0.36 6.01 18.28
N THR A 33 0.37 7.33 18.07
CA THR A 33 0.96 8.25 19.07
C THR A 33 0.12 8.36 20.35
N ARG A 34 -1.12 7.85 20.32
CA ARG A 34 -2.06 7.87 21.44
C ARG A 34 -2.42 6.48 21.96
N THR A 35 -2.05 5.42 21.26
CA THR A 35 -2.29 4.03 21.67
C THR A 35 -0.95 3.35 21.95
N ASP A 36 -0.93 2.37 22.85
CA ASP A 36 0.32 1.68 23.21
C ASP A 36 0.85 0.78 22.07
N TYR A 37 -0.01 0.39 21.11
CA TYR A 37 0.34 -0.49 19.98
C TYR A 37 -0.12 0.09 18.63
N PHE A 38 0.74 -0.01 17.61
CA PHE A 38 0.45 0.39 16.24
C PHE A 38 -0.57 -0.55 15.57
N GLY A 39 -0.51 -1.85 15.87
CA GLY A 39 -1.46 -2.84 15.35
C GLY A 39 -2.92 -2.49 15.66
N ASP A 40 -3.22 -1.98 16.86
CA ASP A 40 -4.57 -1.60 17.27
C ASP A 40 -5.05 -0.34 16.55
N ALA A 41 -4.16 0.64 16.41
CA ALA A 41 -4.42 1.86 15.64
C ALA A 41 -4.70 1.52 14.17
N LEU A 42 -3.86 0.67 13.57
CA LEU A 42 -4.05 0.20 12.20
C LEU A 42 -5.34 -0.59 12.06
N GLY A 43 -5.65 -1.49 13.00
CA GLY A 43 -6.90 -2.26 13.01
C GLY A 43 -8.14 -1.36 13.02
N THR A 44 -8.11 -0.28 13.81
CA THR A 44 -9.19 0.72 13.84
C THR A 44 -9.35 1.44 12.50
N VAL A 45 -8.24 1.87 11.88
CA VAL A 45 -8.27 2.53 10.56
C VAL A 45 -8.77 1.58 9.48
N LEU A 46 -8.32 0.33 9.51
CA LEU A 46 -8.74 -0.70 8.56
C LEU A 46 -10.23 -1.03 8.71
N ALA A 47 -10.76 -1.11 9.94
CA ALA A 47 -12.19 -1.30 10.16
C ALA A 47 -13.02 -0.17 9.52
N GLY A 48 -12.59 1.09 9.69
CA GLY A 48 -13.21 2.24 9.03
C GLY A 48 -13.12 2.18 7.51
N ALA A 49 -11.94 1.82 6.97
CA ALA A 49 -11.72 1.67 5.53
C ALA A 49 -12.59 0.57 4.92
N VAL A 50 -12.73 -0.57 5.59
CA VAL A 50 -13.62 -1.67 5.18
C VAL A 50 -15.09 -1.23 5.18
N GLY A 51 -15.52 -0.46 6.19
CA GLY A 51 -16.86 0.11 6.24
C GLY A 51 -17.13 1.06 5.06
N LEU A 52 -16.19 1.96 4.75
CA LEU A 52 -16.29 2.87 3.60
C LEU A 52 -16.33 2.09 2.27
N PHE A 53 -15.51 1.05 2.17
CA PHE A 53 -15.48 0.17 1.01
C PHE A 53 -16.81 -0.55 0.79
N ALA A 54 -17.36 -1.15 1.84
CA ALA A 54 -18.66 -1.80 1.81
C ALA A 54 -19.78 -0.81 1.43
N ALA A 55 -19.75 0.41 1.98
CA ALA A 55 -20.70 1.46 1.63
C ALA A 55 -20.62 1.83 0.14
N GLY A 56 -19.40 1.94 -0.43
CA GLY A 56 -19.20 2.17 -1.86
C GLY A 56 -19.75 1.04 -2.74
N ALA A 57 -19.50 -0.22 -2.34
CA ALA A 57 -20.04 -1.39 -3.05
C ALA A 57 -21.58 -1.42 -3.03
N VAL A 58 -22.19 -1.12 -1.87
CA VAL A 58 -23.65 -1.04 -1.72
C VAL A 58 -24.21 0.12 -2.55
N ALA A 59 -23.57 1.29 -2.53
CA ALA A 59 -24.00 2.42 -3.34
C ALA A 59 -23.98 2.08 -4.83
N LEU A 60 -22.95 1.39 -5.34
CA LEU A 60 -22.92 0.91 -6.72
C LEU A 60 -24.02 -0.11 -7.01
N ALA A 61 -24.24 -1.05 -6.09
CA ALA A 61 -25.28 -2.07 -6.24
C ALA A 61 -26.69 -1.46 -6.33
N VAL A 62 -26.95 -0.40 -5.56
CA VAL A 62 -28.26 0.26 -5.48
C VAL A 62 -28.47 1.29 -6.59
N LEU A 63 -27.43 2.08 -6.92
CA LEU A 63 -27.55 3.23 -7.82
C LEU A 63 -27.20 2.92 -9.29
N VAL A 64 -26.44 1.85 -9.55
CA VAL A 64 -26.00 1.49 -10.91
C VAL A 64 -26.59 0.14 -11.32
N ASP A 65 -26.11 -0.94 -10.69
CA ASP A 65 -26.55 -2.31 -10.93
C ASP A 65 -25.94 -3.25 -9.86
N PRO A 66 -26.67 -4.29 -9.37
CA PRO A 66 -26.14 -5.23 -8.38
C PRO A 66 -24.83 -5.92 -8.78
N ALA A 67 -24.67 -6.26 -10.07
CA ALA A 67 -23.45 -6.90 -10.56
C ALA A 67 -22.25 -5.92 -10.56
N ALA A 68 -22.49 -4.62 -10.76
CA ALA A 68 -21.44 -3.60 -10.65
C ALA A 68 -20.91 -3.49 -9.21
N GLY A 69 -21.81 -3.48 -8.22
CA GLY A 69 -21.42 -3.47 -6.80
C GLY A 69 -20.63 -4.72 -6.40
N LEU A 70 -21.07 -5.91 -6.84
CA LEU A 70 -20.37 -7.16 -6.57
C LEU A 70 -19.00 -7.23 -7.26
N THR A 71 -18.91 -6.80 -8.52
CA THR A 71 -17.63 -6.75 -9.25
C THR A 71 -16.65 -5.82 -8.57
N PHE A 72 -17.09 -4.62 -8.18
CA PHE A 72 -16.26 -3.69 -7.42
C PHE A 72 -15.78 -4.30 -6.10
N ALA A 73 -16.69 -4.92 -5.33
CA ALA A 73 -16.36 -5.56 -4.07
C ALA A 73 -15.25 -6.61 -4.21
N VAL A 74 -15.38 -7.50 -5.20
CA VAL A 74 -14.39 -8.57 -5.45
C VAL A 74 -13.06 -7.99 -5.94
N VAL A 75 -13.10 -7.10 -6.93
CA VAL A 75 -11.87 -6.54 -7.54
C VAL A 75 -11.07 -5.73 -6.52
N ALA A 76 -11.72 -4.87 -5.76
CA ALA A 76 -11.01 -4.03 -4.81
C ALA A 76 -10.61 -4.77 -3.53
N ALA A 77 -11.35 -5.80 -3.08
CA ALA A 77 -10.86 -6.70 -2.05
C ALA A 77 -9.60 -7.46 -2.52
N GLY A 78 -9.62 -7.99 -3.75
CA GLY A 78 -8.45 -8.64 -4.36
C GLY A 78 -7.25 -7.69 -4.48
N ALA A 79 -7.49 -6.47 -4.96
CA ALA A 79 -6.44 -5.45 -5.07
C ALA A 79 -5.88 -5.06 -3.69
N ALA A 80 -6.73 -4.89 -2.67
CA ALA A 80 -6.28 -4.58 -1.31
C ALA A 80 -5.42 -5.72 -0.72
N LEU A 81 -5.81 -6.98 -0.95
CA LEU A 81 -5.01 -8.12 -0.53
C LEU A 81 -3.63 -8.14 -1.21
N VAL A 82 -3.62 -8.03 -2.54
CA VAL A 82 -2.40 -8.17 -3.35
C VAL A 82 -1.46 -6.98 -3.22
N LEU A 83 -1.99 -5.76 -3.13
CA LEU A 83 -1.20 -4.53 -3.19
C LEU A 83 -0.98 -3.87 -1.82
N ALA A 84 -1.74 -4.25 -0.79
CA ALA A 84 -1.59 -3.70 0.56
C ALA A 84 -1.25 -4.77 1.59
N VAL A 85 -2.14 -5.74 1.81
CA VAL A 85 -2.00 -6.70 2.92
C VAL A 85 -0.75 -7.58 2.75
N VAL A 86 -0.64 -8.28 1.63
CA VAL A 86 0.49 -9.18 1.38
C VAL A 86 1.83 -8.44 1.40
N PRO A 87 2.01 -7.30 0.70
CA PRO A 87 3.24 -6.53 0.73
C PRO A 87 3.63 -6.01 2.11
N VAL A 88 2.68 -5.48 2.89
CA VAL A 88 2.96 -4.95 4.23
C VAL A 88 3.37 -6.08 5.17
N LEU A 89 2.71 -7.25 5.11
CA LEU A 89 3.09 -8.40 5.91
C LEU A 89 4.47 -8.95 5.52
N PHE A 90 4.78 -9.00 4.22
CA PHE A 90 6.11 -9.40 3.75
C PHE A 90 7.17 -8.39 4.21
N GLY A 91 6.87 -7.09 4.11
CA GLY A 91 7.75 -6.02 4.59
C GLY A 91 8.00 -6.08 6.09
N ARG A 92 6.97 -6.35 6.89
CA ARG A 92 7.10 -6.59 8.34
C ARG A 92 8.05 -7.75 8.64
N GLN A 93 7.89 -8.88 7.94
CA GLN A 93 8.73 -10.07 8.12
C GLN A 93 10.19 -9.79 7.74
N LEU A 94 10.43 -9.06 6.64
CA LEU A 94 11.78 -8.68 6.23
C LEU A 94 12.43 -7.70 7.21
N LEU A 95 11.70 -6.68 7.66
CA LEU A 95 12.19 -5.71 8.64
C LEU A 95 12.52 -6.38 9.97
N GLY A 96 11.66 -7.28 10.46
CA GLY A 96 11.96 -8.07 11.66
C GLY A 96 13.19 -8.97 11.54
N ARG A 97 13.64 -9.29 10.31
CA ARG A 97 14.89 -10.04 10.07
C ARG A 97 16.11 -9.13 9.87
N TRP A 98 15.92 -7.93 9.33
CA TRP A 98 17.01 -7.02 8.98
C TRP A 98 17.34 -6.00 10.07
N THR A 99 16.45 -5.84 11.05
CA THR A 99 16.56 -4.83 12.11
C THR A 99 16.31 -5.46 13.48
N LEU A 100 16.49 -4.67 14.55
CA LEU A 100 16.19 -5.06 15.92
C LEU A 100 14.78 -4.61 16.36
N LEU A 101 13.92 -4.28 15.40
CA LEU A 101 12.55 -3.81 15.67
C LEU A 101 11.68 -4.95 16.17
N ASP A 102 10.82 -4.63 17.15
CA ASP A 102 9.77 -5.56 17.56
C ASP A 102 8.72 -5.73 16.45
N ALA A 103 7.90 -6.76 16.57
CA ALA A 103 6.97 -7.15 15.51
C ALA A 103 5.94 -6.04 15.17
N ASP A 104 5.59 -5.20 16.15
CA ASP A 104 4.67 -4.06 16.00
C ASP A 104 5.37 -2.84 15.38
N GLU A 105 6.61 -2.56 15.78
CA GLU A 105 7.42 -1.50 15.17
C GLU A 105 7.76 -1.83 13.71
N ALA A 106 8.12 -3.07 13.42
CA ALA A 106 8.35 -3.54 12.05
C ALA A 106 7.09 -3.42 11.18
N LEU A 107 5.90 -3.63 11.77
CA LEU A 107 4.62 -3.37 11.11
C LEU A 107 4.46 -1.88 10.82
N ALA A 108 4.74 -1.00 11.80
CA ALA A 108 4.66 0.44 11.63
C ALA A 108 5.55 0.94 10.48
N TYR A 109 6.83 0.55 10.45
CA TYR A 109 7.75 0.94 9.39
C TYR A 109 7.36 0.35 8.03
N ALA A 110 6.88 -0.89 7.96
CA ALA A 110 6.37 -1.47 6.72
C ALA A 110 5.14 -0.72 6.19
N THR A 111 4.19 -0.39 7.07
CA THR A 111 2.98 0.38 6.72
C THR A 111 3.33 1.81 6.29
N LEU A 112 4.31 2.45 6.92
CA LEU A 112 4.80 3.78 6.53
C LEU A 112 5.59 3.76 5.21
N GLY A 113 6.24 2.63 4.87
CA GLY A 113 6.91 2.42 3.60
C GLY A 113 5.98 2.08 2.44
N TRP A 114 4.79 1.54 2.72
CA TRP A 114 3.82 1.11 1.72
C TRP A 114 3.38 2.21 0.72
N PRO A 115 3.10 3.46 1.14
CA PRO A 115 2.77 4.54 0.20
C PRO A 115 3.85 4.78 -0.86
N VAL A 116 5.13 4.65 -0.50
CA VAL A 116 6.23 4.81 -1.44
C VAL A 116 6.17 3.72 -2.51
N ALA A 117 5.96 2.46 -2.11
CA ALA A 117 5.81 1.34 -3.04
C ALA A 117 4.60 1.51 -3.98
N MET A 118 3.47 2.00 -3.46
CA MET A 118 2.28 2.29 -4.26
C MET A 118 2.52 3.40 -5.28
N VAL A 119 3.15 4.50 -4.87
CA VAL A 119 3.47 5.59 -5.79
C VAL A 119 4.50 5.14 -6.84
N THR A 120 5.55 4.42 -6.44
CA THR A 120 6.54 3.89 -7.38
C THR A 120 5.91 2.91 -8.36
N SER A 121 5.07 1.99 -7.91
CA SER A 121 4.39 1.04 -8.80
C SER A 121 3.44 1.76 -9.78
N ALA A 122 2.69 2.74 -9.31
CA ALA A 122 1.83 3.55 -10.15
C ALA A 122 2.63 4.35 -11.18
N VAL A 123 3.68 5.07 -10.77
CA VAL A 123 4.49 5.92 -11.65
C VAL A 123 5.26 5.13 -12.69
N LEU A 124 5.80 3.96 -12.34
CA LEU A 124 6.64 3.18 -13.24
C LEU A 124 5.88 2.23 -14.17
N PHE A 125 4.72 1.71 -13.73
CA PHE A 125 4.06 0.62 -14.46
C PHE A 125 2.63 0.96 -14.92
N VAL A 126 2.00 1.99 -14.35
CA VAL A 126 0.60 2.34 -14.63
C VAL A 126 0.47 3.70 -15.32
N ALA A 127 1.11 4.73 -14.77
CA ALA A 127 1.05 6.11 -15.24
C ALA A 127 1.63 6.36 -16.65
N PRO A 128 2.74 5.71 -17.08
CA PRO A 128 3.33 5.97 -18.41
C PRO A 128 2.36 5.62 -19.56
N GLY A 129 1.33 4.81 -19.28
CA GLY A 129 0.36 4.36 -20.26
C GLY A 129 -0.95 5.13 -20.36
N GLY A 130 -1.24 6.00 -19.40
CA GLY A 130 -2.56 6.65 -19.25
C GLY A 130 -3.74 5.66 -19.26
N PHE A 131 -4.96 6.19 -19.45
CA PHE A 131 -6.17 5.37 -19.63
C PHE A 131 -6.30 4.80 -21.06
N THR A 132 -5.37 5.13 -21.95
CA THR A 132 -5.53 5.00 -23.41
C THR A 132 -4.50 4.09 -24.10
N ARG A 133 -3.92 3.10 -23.37
CA ARG A 133 -3.33 1.83 -23.88
C ARG A 133 -1.80 1.67 -23.94
N TYR A 134 -1.01 2.17 -22.98
CA TYR A 134 0.43 1.81 -22.89
C TYR A 134 0.93 1.51 -21.47
N ASN A 135 0.16 0.79 -20.67
CA ASN A 135 0.58 0.38 -19.32
C ASN A 135 0.96 -1.12 -19.30
N VAL A 136 1.51 -1.59 -18.16
CA VAL A 136 1.99 -2.98 -18.00
C VAL A 136 0.97 -4.05 -18.40
N LEU A 137 -0.33 -3.74 -18.31
CA LEU A 137 -1.42 -4.65 -18.62
C LEU A 137 -1.58 -4.93 -20.12
N PHE A 138 -0.96 -4.12 -20.98
CA PHE A 138 -1.00 -4.24 -22.44
C PHE A 138 0.33 -4.71 -23.04
N LEU A 139 1.33 -5.02 -22.21
CA LEU A 139 2.57 -5.62 -22.68
C LEU A 139 2.34 -7.10 -22.95
N ASP A 140 2.92 -7.60 -24.04
CA ASP A 140 2.93 -9.02 -24.39
C ASP A 140 4.36 -9.58 -24.45
N GLY A 141 4.47 -10.90 -24.39
CA GLY A 141 5.74 -11.63 -24.51
C GLY A 141 6.73 -11.34 -23.38
N LEU A 142 8.02 -11.34 -23.70
CA LEU A 142 9.10 -11.22 -22.71
C LEU A 142 9.09 -9.87 -21.98
N ALA A 143 8.69 -8.80 -22.66
CA ALA A 143 8.54 -7.47 -22.07
C ALA A 143 7.48 -7.47 -20.95
N ALA A 144 6.35 -8.16 -21.16
CA ALA A 144 5.34 -8.34 -20.14
C ALA A 144 5.92 -9.07 -18.93
N THR A 145 6.58 -10.21 -19.14
CA THR A 145 7.15 -11.01 -18.06
C THR A 145 8.12 -10.19 -17.20
N VAL A 146 9.04 -9.45 -17.83
CA VAL A 146 9.99 -8.58 -17.09
C VAL A 146 9.26 -7.48 -16.33
N ALA A 147 8.28 -6.83 -16.94
CA ALA A 147 7.58 -5.73 -16.29
C ALA A 147 6.69 -6.22 -15.14
N TRP A 148 5.98 -7.34 -15.29
CA TRP A 148 5.18 -7.97 -14.25
C TRP A 148 6.04 -8.47 -13.09
N THR A 149 7.15 -9.14 -13.37
CA THR A 149 8.08 -9.59 -12.32
C THR A 149 8.68 -8.41 -11.56
N THR A 150 9.08 -7.35 -12.26
CA THR A 150 9.59 -6.12 -11.63
C THR A 150 8.53 -5.43 -10.79
N LEU A 151 7.28 -5.35 -11.29
CA LEU A 151 6.16 -4.81 -10.53
C LEU A 151 5.92 -5.61 -9.25
N VAL A 152 5.91 -6.95 -9.34
CA VAL A 152 5.77 -7.83 -8.17
C VAL A 152 6.88 -7.55 -7.15
N LEU A 153 8.13 -7.45 -7.60
CA LEU A 153 9.27 -7.14 -6.72
C LEU A 153 9.13 -5.76 -6.06
N VAL A 154 8.77 -4.73 -6.83
CA VAL A 154 8.59 -3.36 -6.31
C VAL A 154 7.47 -3.31 -5.29
N VAL A 155 6.33 -3.93 -5.59
CA VAL A 155 5.18 -3.93 -4.68
C VAL A 155 5.48 -4.73 -3.43
N THR A 156 6.09 -5.92 -3.54
CA THR A 156 6.33 -6.80 -2.38
C THR A 156 7.51 -6.36 -1.50
N LEU A 157 8.61 -5.88 -2.09
CA LEU A 157 9.81 -5.48 -1.36
C LEU A 157 9.83 -3.98 -1.03
N GLY A 158 9.12 -3.16 -1.79
CA GLY A 158 9.07 -1.71 -1.62
C GLY A 158 8.73 -1.24 -0.20
N PRO A 159 7.69 -1.79 0.46
CA PRO A 159 7.36 -1.40 1.83
C PRO A 159 8.51 -1.65 2.81
N ALA A 160 9.22 -2.77 2.66
CA ALA A 160 10.37 -3.12 3.49
C ALA A 160 11.53 -2.14 3.28
N LEU A 161 11.88 -1.88 2.03
CA LEU A 161 13.00 -1.01 1.67
C LEU A 161 12.75 0.45 2.07
N ALA A 162 11.55 0.96 1.82
CA ALA A 162 11.16 2.30 2.22
C ALA A 162 11.09 2.42 3.75
N GLY A 163 10.53 1.42 4.44
CA GLY A 163 10.51 1.34 5.90
C GLY A 163 11.93 1.31 6.50
N LEU A 164 12.84 0.54 5.91
CA LEU A 164 14.24 0.46 6.32
C LEU A 164 14.97 1.79 6.12
N ALA A 165 14.72 2.47 5.00
CA ALA A 165 15.29 3.79 4.75
C ALA A 165 14.82 4.81 5.79
N LEU A 166 13.53 4.78 6.14
CA LEU A 166 12.95 5.63 7.18
C LEU A 166 13.56 5.33 8.56
N TYR A 167 13.65 4.06 8.94
CA TYR A 167 14.30 3.61 10.19
C TYR A 167 15.74 4.14 10.30
N ASN A 168 16.55 3.94 9.26
CA ASN A 168 17.93 4.41 9.23
C ASN A 168 18.03 5.95 9.30
N ALA A 169 17.11 6.68 8.68
CA ALA A 169 17.07 8.14 8.75
C ALA A 169 16.78 8.63 10.17
N VAL A 170 15.82 8.00 10.86
CA VAL A 170 15.46 8.31 12.25
C VAL A 170 16.63 8.04 13.19
N GLU A 171 17.28 6.88 13.07
CA GLU A 171 18.44 6.56 13.91
C GLU A 171 19.58 7.57 13.75
N ARG A 172 19.90 7.96 12.51
CA ARG A 172 20.94 8.95 12.21
C ARG A 172 20.62 10.30 12.87
N PHE A 173 19.35 10.72 12.81
CA PHE A 173 18.91 11.96 13.46
C PHE A 173 19.00 11.90 14.98
N ALA A 174 18.64 10.77 15.59
CA ALA A 174 18.73 10.58 17.04
C ALA A 174 20.18 10.64 17.54
N ARG A 175 21.11 9.90 16.88
CA ARG A 175 22.54 9.91 17.24
C ARG A 175 23.16 11.31 17.11
N GLY A 176 22.80 12.05 16.05
CA GLY A 176 23.27 13.42 15.83
C GLY A 176 22.72 14.46 16.82
N ARG A 177 21.62 14.16 17.52
CA ARG A 177 21.07 15.01 18.59
C ARG A 177 21.82 14.77 19.91
N SER A 178 22.09 13.52 20.26
CA SER A 178 22.84 13.16 21.47
C SER A 178 24.29 13.68 21.46
N ALA A 179 24.95 13.66 20.30
CA ALA A 179 26.29 14.24 20.14
C ALA A 179 26.33 15.77 20.38
N ARG A 180 25.22 16.48 20.11
CA ARG A 180 25.11 17.93 20.34
C ARG A 180 24.75 18.30 21.79
N SER A 181 24.08 17.42 22.53
CA SER A 181 23.74 17.66 23.93
C SER A 181 24.89 17.36 24.89
N GLY A 182 25.84 16.49 24.53
CA GLY A 182 27.03 16.18 25.36
C GLY A 182 28.16 17.22 25.31
N LEU A 183 27.98 18.32 24.56
CA LEU A 183 28.92 19.44 24.43
C LEU A 183 28.47 20.68 25.24
N ARG A 184 27.49 20.53 26.13
CA ARG A 184 26.98 21.59 27.01
C ARG A 184 27.22 21.24 28.47
#